data_AF-A0A2V3HYN1-F1
#
_entry.id   AF-A0A2V3HYN1-F1
#
_cell.length_a   1.000
_cell.length_b   1.000
_cell.length_c   1.000
_cell.angle_alpha   90.00
_cell.angle_beta   90.00
_cell.angle_gamma   90.00
#
_symmetry.space_group_name_H-M   'P 1'
#
loop_
_entity.id
_entity.type
_entity.pdbx_description
1 polymer ?
#
loop_
_entity_poly.entity_id
_entity_poly.type
_entity_poly.pdbx_seq_one_letter_code
_entity_poly.pdbx_strand_id
1 'polypeptide(L)'
;MSGQQQTVGAPSDVDDKAKRLQHAFDYWAKKYPESFSEVAPNLLLEAVKRSEDKVELDKLQSWLIDELPREDFQIKLKPPARSPPLRSDFKPVALDLARYGDKNAAWLNTLNDRFIVREKLDESGTDHRRWRRAIRDQYIILGVIASEPEGVNQGRLVRILGIPVNEEASRKYAANIVRAAKIALSRYANEAGIEGGLFKPAKGHGVNRVYAFRDESMRKLTYKWVQSLSAGELIPEPLGGSQD
;
A
#
# COMPACT_ATOMS: atom_id res chain seq x y z
N MET A 1 9.67 -11.87 -67.85
CA MET A 1 8.29 -12.06 -67.36
C MET A 1 8.39 -12.67 -65.97
N SER A 2 8.57 -11.82 -64.95
CA SER A 2 8.68 -12.23 -63.55
C SER A 2 7.31 -12.09 -62.89
N GLY A 3 6.73 -13.19 -62.44
CA GLY A 3 5.54 -13.20 -61.60
C GLY A 3 5.92 -13.72 -60.21
N GLN A 4 6.16 -12.81 -59.27
CA GLN A 4 6.33 -13.13 -57.85
C GLN A 4 5.02 -13.65 -57.26
N GLN A 5 5.06 -14.82 -56.63
CA GLN A 5 4.06 -15.21 -55.64
C GLN A 5 4.30 -14.41 -54.35
N GLN A 6 3.36 -13.51 -54.03
CA GLN A 6 3.22 -12.96 -52.68
C GLN A 6 2.50 -13.98 -51.81
N THR A 7 3.19 -14.54 -50.82
CA THR A 7 2.56 -15.19 -49.67
C THR A 7 2.27 -14.13 -48.62
N VAL A 8 0.99 -13.75 -48.52
CA VAL A 8 0.47 -12.88 -47.46
C VAL A 8 0.36 -13.72 -46.18
N GLY A 9 1.32 -13.58 -45.27
CA GLY A 9 1.25 -14.12 -43.91
C GLY A 9 0.28 -13.30 -43.05
N ALA A 10 -0.69 -13.99 -42.44
CA ALA A 10 -1.89 -13.41 -41.83
C ALA A 10 -1.63 -12.59 -40.55
N PRO A 11 -2.08 -11.31 -40.48
CA PRO A 11 -2.08 -10.50 -39.27
C PRO A 11 -3.14 -10.89 -38.21
N SER A 12 -4.06 -11.80 -38.53
CA SER A 12 -5.28 -12.04 -37.71
C SER A 12 -5.09 -13.00 -36.52
N ASP A 13 -4.16 -13.96 -36.61
CA ASP A 13 -4.05 -15.05 -35.64
C ASP A 13 -3.27 -14.65 -34.37
N VAL A 14 -2.32 -13.72 -34.54
CA VAL A 14 -1.54 -13.14 -33.43
C VAL A 14 -2.43 -12.24 -32.55
N ASP A 15 -3.29 -11.45 -33.18
CA ASP A 15 -4.18 -10.50 -32.52
C ASP A 15 -5.28 -11.22 -31.71
N ASP A 16 -5.78 -12.34 -32.22
CA ASP A 16 -6.77 -13.18 -31.55
C ASP A 16 -6.16 -13.94 -30.36
N LYS A 17 -4.92 -14.39 -30.49
CA LYS A 17 -4.15 -15.01 -29.40
C LYS A 17 -3.80 -14.01 -28.30
N ALA A 18 -3.42 -12.78 -28.67
CA ALA A 18 -3.15 -11.69 -27.72
C ALA A 18 -4.39 -11.32 -26.91
N LYS A 19 -5.55 -11.20 -27.56
CA LYS A 19 -6.84 -10.94 -26.88
C LYS A 19 -7.24 -12.06 -25.91
N ARG A 20 -7.02 -13.32 -26.28
CA ARG A 20 -7.29 -14.47 -25.40
C ARG A 20 -6.36 -14.49 -24.18
N LEU A 21 -5.09 -14.17 -24.35
CA LEU A 21 -4.13 -14.03 -23.26
C LEU A 21 -4.50 -12.87 -22.33
N GLN A 22 -4.84 -11.71 -22.89
CA GLN A 22 -5.27 -10.55 -22.11
C GLN A 22 -6.53 -10.85 -21.30
N HIS A 23 -7.52 -11.52 -21.91
CA HIS A 23 -8.73 -11.98 -21.21
C HIS A 23 -8.41 -12.99 -20.09
N ALA A 24 -7.46 -13.90 -20.30
CA ALA A 24 -7.02 -14.84 -19.26
C ALA A 24 -6.31 -14.12 -18.10
N PHE A 25 -5.46 -13.13 -18.40
CA PHE A 25 -4.81 -12.29 -17.39
C PHE A 25 -5.86 -11.50 -16.58
N ASP A 26 -6.81 -10.85 -17.26
CA ASP A 26 -7.90 -10.12 -16.59
C ASP A 26 -8.78 -11.03 -15.72
N TYR A 27 -9.09 -12.23 -16.20
CA TYR A 27 -9.87 -13.20 -15.44
C TYR A 27 -9.14 -13.64 -14.18
N TRP A 28 -7.84 -13.96 -14.29
CA TRP A 28 -7.03 -14.41 -13.15
C TRP A 28 -6.76 -13.29 -12.16
N ALA A 29 -6.50 -12.06 -12.65
CA ALA A 29 -6.35 -10.87 -11.82
C ALA A 29 -7.61 -10.60 -10.98
N LYS A 30 -8.80 -10.79 -11.56
CA LYS A 30 -10.08 -10.57 -10.87
C LYS A 30 -10.47 -11.73 -9.94
N LYS A 31 -10.21 -12.97 -10.34
CA LYS A 31 -10.69 -14.16 -9.62
C LYS A 31 -9.72 -14.66 -8.55
N TYR A 32 -8.42 -14.47 -8.75
CA TYR A 32 -7.37 -14.95 -7.85
C TYR A 32 -6.29 -13.87 -7.64
N PRO A 33 -6.65 -12.70 -7.07
CA PRO A 33 -5.77 -11.52 -7.03
C PRO A 33 -4.45 -11.78 -6.29
N GLU A 34 -4.47 -12.52 -5.18
CA GLU A 34 -3.25 -12.79 -4.41
C GLU A 34 -2.26 -13.65 -5.19
N SER A 35 -2.69 -14.82 -5.69
CA SER A 35 -1.85 -15.73 -6.47
C SER A 35 -1.40 -15.12 -7.79
N PHE A 36 -2.26 -14.33 -8.43
CA PHE A 36 -1.92 -13.62 -9.65
C PHE A 36 -0.85 -12.56 -9.40
N SER A 37 -0.96 -11.77 -8.32
CA SER A 37 0.05 -10.77 -7.95
C SER A 37 1.43 -11.38 -7.66
N GLU A 38 1.47 -12.63 -7.17
CA GLU A 38 2.70 -13.36 -6.89
C GLU A 38 3.36 -13.93 -8.16
N VAL A 39 2.55 -14.43 -9.10
CA VAL A 39 3.02 -15.21 -10.25
C VAL A 39 3.15 -14.37 -11.52
N ALA A 40 2.26 -13.40 -11.74
CA ALA A 40 2.22 -12.57 -12.96
C ALA A 40 3.54 -11.82 -13.25
N PRO A 41 4.26 -11.25 -12.26
CA PRO A 41 5.54 -10.60 -12.53
C PRO A 41 6.57 -11.55 -13.15
N ASN A 42 6.66 -12.78 -12.64
CA ASN A 42 7.60 -13.79 -13.11
C ASN A 42 7.21 -14.35 -14.48
N LEU A 43 5.91 -14.57 -14.71
CA LEU A 43 5.40 -14.98 -16.03
C LEU A 43 5.63 -13.93 -17.10
N LEU A 44 5.41 -12.65 -16.79
CA LEU A 44 5.71 -11.55 -17.69
C LEU A 44 7.23 -11.46 -17.95
N LEU A 45 8.07 -11.59 -16.92
CA LEU A 45 9.52 -11.64 -17.08
C LEU A 45 9.99 -12.83 -17.96
N GLU A 46 9.43 -14.02 -17.78
CA GLU A 46 9.78 -15.19 -18.60
C GLU A 46 9.31 -15.07 -20.04
N ALA A 47 8.09 -14.57 -20.28
CA ALA A 47 7.57 -14.33 -21.63
C ALA A 47 8.44 -13.30 -22.37
N VAL A 48 8.91 -12.28 -21.66
CA VAL A 48 9.72 -11.19 -22.18
C VAL A 48 11.17 -11.59 -22.42
N LYS A 49 11.75 -12.44 -21.56
CA LYS A 49 13.09 -13.04 -21.78
C LYS A 49 13.17 -13.91 -23.04
N ARG A 50 12.03 -14.38 -23.55
CA ARG A 50 11.93 -15.13 -24.81
C ARG A 50 11.68 -14.23 -26.02
N SER A 51 11.52 -12.92 -25.84
CA SER A 51 11.39 -11.92 -26.91
C SER A 51 12.76 -11.52 -27.44
N GLU A 52 12.89 -11.34 -28.77
CA GLU A 52 14.15 -10.95 -29.41
C GLU A 52 14.44 -9.43 -29.35
N ASP A 53 13.48 -8.62 -28.91
CA ASP A 53 13.58 -7.15 -28.94
C ASP A 53 14.14 -6.57 -27.63
N LYS A 54 15.45 -6.34 -27.61
CA LYS A 54 16.24 -5.99 -26.40
C LYS A 54 15.89 -4.62 -25.77
N VAL A 55 15.39 -3.65 -26.54
CA VAL A 55 15.15 -2.28 -26.04
C VAL A 55 13.86 -2.19 -25.23
N GLU A 56 12.80 -2.86 -25.67
CA GLU A 56 11.57 -3.00 -24.90
C GLU A 56 11.76 -3.97 -23.72
N LEU A 57 12.71 -4.92 -23.85
CA LEU A 57 13.14 -5.83 -22.78
C LEU A 57 13.71 -5.08 -21.58
N ASP A 58 14.64 -4.15 -21.78
CA ASP A 58 15.24 -3.38 -20.69
C ASP A 58 14.22 -2.45 -20.00
N LYS A 59 13.34 -1.80 -20.78
CA LYS A 59 12.26 -0.97 -20.22
C LYS A 59 11.24 -1.79 -19.44
N LEU A 60 10.83 -2.94 -19.96
CA LEU A 60 9.81 -3.79 -19.34
C LEU A 60 10.38 -4.58 -18.15
N GLN A 61 11.66 -4.96 -18.21
CA GLN A 61 12.37 -5.58 -17.10
C GLN A 61 12.65 -4.57 -15.99
N SER A 62 13.04 -3.34 -16.31
CA SER A 62 13.10 -2.25 -15.33
C SER A 62 11.69 -1.94 -14.81
N TRP A 63 10.65 -1.94 -15.65
CA TRP A 63 9.28 -1.81 -15.18
C TRP A 63 8.85 -2.94 -14.23
N LEU A 64 9.13 -4.21 -14.52
CA LEU A 64 8.74 -5.37 -13.71
C LEU A 64 9.55 -5.52 -12.42
N ILE A 65 10.82 -5.12 -12.42
CA ILE A 65 11.73 -5.26 -11.26
C ILE A 65 11.70 -3.99 -10.40
N ASP A 66 11.66 -2.82 -11.03
CA ASP A 66 11.69 -1.53 -10.37
C ASP A 66 10.28 -0.99 -10.13
N GLU A 67 9.38 -0.96 -11.12
CA GLU A 67 8.10 -0.24 -10.98
C GLU A 67 6.95 -1.11 -10.44
N LEU A 68 6.71 -2.31 -10.95
CA LEU A 68 5.60 -3.18 -10.55
C LEU A 68 5.61 -3.53 -9.05
N PRO A 69 6.76 -3.77 -8.39
CA PRO A 69 6.80 -3.98 -6.94
C PRO A 69 6.58 -2.67 -6.13
N ARG A 70 6.58 -1.52 -6.80
CA ARG A 70 6.32 -0.16 -6.28
C ARG A 70 4.91 0.34 -6.62
N GLU A 71 4.14 -0.39 -7.43
CA GLU A 71 2.80 -0.05 -7.88
C GLU A 71 1.83 -1.21 -7.64
N ASP A 72 0.74 -0.98 -6.91
CA ASP A 72 -0.36 -1.95 -6.92
C ASP A 72 -0.95 -2.01 -8.34
N PHE A 73 -1.16 -3.21 -8.89
CA PHE A 73 -1.72 -3.38 -10.24
C PHE A 73 -3.07 -2.64 -10.39
N GLN A 74 -3.83 -2.50 -9.29
CA GLN A 74 -5.08 -1.73 -9.28
C GLN A 74 -4.89 -0.22 -9.42
N ILE A 75 -3.73 0.33 -9.03
CA ILE A 75 -3.40 1.76 -9.15
C ILE A 75 -3.08 2.13 -10.60
N LYS A 76 -2.54 1.21 -11.42
CA LYS A 76 -2.27 1.50 -12.85
C LYS A 76 -3.53 1.67 -13.70
N LEU A 77 -4.65 1.09 -13.29
CA LEU A 77 -5.93 1.28 -13.98
C LEU A 77 -6.53 2.69 -13.74
N LYS A 78 -6.01 3.45 -12.76
CA LYS A 78 -6.36 4.85 -12.48
C LYS A 78 -5.12 5.61 -11.98
N PRO A 79 -4.32 6.24 -12.86
CA PRO A 79 -3.06 6.86 -12.43
C PRO A 79 -3.34 7.98 -11.42
N PRO A 80 -2.77 7.94 -10.20
CA PRO A 80 -2.76 9.11 -9.34
C PRO A 80 -1.61 10.01 -9.80
N ALA A 81 -1.93 11.20 -10.28
CA ALA A 81 -0.97 12.29 -10.43
C ALA A 81 -0.37 12.62 -9.06
N ARG A 82 0.81 12.07 -8.74
CA ARG A 82 1.41 11.99 -7.38
C ARG A 82 0.50 11.25 -6.39
N SER A 83 1.00 10.14 -5.84
CA SER A 83 0.15 9.18 -5.12
C SER A 83 0.32 9.28 -3.61
N PRO A 84 -0.75 9.52 -2.83
CA PRO A 84 -2.06 10.08 -3.18
C PRO A 84 -2.11 11.60 -2.93
N PRO A 85 -3.00 12.36 -3.58
CA PRO A 85 -3.33 13.71 -3.10
C PRO A 85 -3.83 13.60 -1.66
N LEU A 86 -3.30 14.46 -0.79
CA LEU A 86 -3.88 14.66 0.54
C LEU A 86 -5.37 14.93 0.37
N ARG A 87 -6.19 14.36 1.26
CA ARG A 87 -7.64 14.54 1.20
C ARG A 87 -7.98 15.95 1.65
N SER A 88 -7.92 16.92 0.73
CA SER A 88 -8.11 18.35 1.03
C SER A 88 -9.51 18.71 1.54
N ASP A 89 -10.49 17.84 1.30
CA ASP A 89 -11.87 17.91 1.77
C ASP A 89 -12.13 17.06 3.02
N PHE A 90 -11.09 16.48 3.62
CA PHE A 90 -11.21 15.60 4.78
C PHE A 90 -11.83 16.33 5.97
N LYS A 91 -12.89 15.74 6.51
CA LYS A 91 -13.52 16.18 7.75
C LYS A 91 -13.36 15.10 8.81
N PRO A 92 -12.77 15.42 9.98
CA PRO A 92 -12.66 14.47 11.08
C PRO A 92 -14.02 13.91 11.49
N VAL A 93 -14.04 12.62 11.80
CA VAL A 93 -15.21 11.91 12.30
C VAL A 93 -15.20 11.96 13.82
N ALA A 94 -16.31 12.34 14.45
CA ALA A 94 -16.40 12.33 15.90
C ALA A 94 -16.20 10.92 16.47
N LEU A 95 -15.32 10.79 17.46
CA LEU A 95 -15.06 9.55 18.18
C LEU A 95 -15.40 9.72 19.65
N ASP A 96 -16.43 9.01 20.11
CA ASP A 96 -16.80 8.98 21.52
C ASP A 96 -16.00 7.89 22.26
N LEU A 97 -14.95 8.31 22.96
CA LEU A 97 -14.06 7.43 23.73
C LEU A 97 -14.79 6.68 24.85
N ALA A 98 -15.86 7.27 25.41
CA ALA A 98 -16.57 6.72 26.58
C ALA A 98 -17.38 5.46 26.25
N ARG A 99 -17.58 5.15 24.96
CA ARG A 99 -18.34 3.97 24.51
C ARG A 99 -17.52 2.69 24.43
N TYR A 100 -16.21 2.78 24.64
CA TYR A 100 -15.31 1.64 24.50
C TYR A 100 -14.91 1.08 25.87
N GLY A 101 -14.91 -0.25 26.01
CA GLY A 101 -14.45 -0.91 27.23
C GLY A 101 -12.95 -0.71 27.50
N ASP A 102 -12.52 -1.01 28.72
CA ASP A 102 -11.21 -0.63 29.29
C ASP A 102 -10.00 -0.86 28.37
N LYS A 103 -9.91 -2.02 27.71
CA LYS A 103 -8.79 -2.34 26.81
C LYS A 103 -8.75 -1.44 25.58
N ASN A 104 -9.90 -1.19 24.98
CA ASN A 104 -10.02 -0.32 23.80
C ASN A 104 -9.78 1.15 24.18
N ALA A 105 -10.29 1.57 25.34
CA ALA A 105 -10.00 2.90 25.88
C ALA A 105 -8.51 3.10 26.17
N ALA A 106 -7.84 2.10 26.75
CA ALA A 106 -6.39 2.15 27.02
C ALA A 106 -5.56 2.33 25.73
N TRP A 107 -5.93 1.65 24.65
CA TRP A 107 -5.28 1.81 23.35
C TRP A 107 -5.47 3.23 22.79
N LEU A 108 -6.71 3.72 22.77
CA LEU A 108 -7.03 5.06 22.27
C LEU A 108 -6.36 6.16 23.11
N ASN A 109 -6.33 6.00 24.44
CA ASN A 109 -5.64 6.91 25.35
C ASN A 109 -4.12 6.91 25.10
N THR A 110 -3.53 5.75 24.83
CA THR A 110 -2.11 5.66 24.46
C THR A 110 -1.84 6.37 23.14
N LEU A 111 -2.72 6.22 22.14
CA LEU A 111 -2.60 6.95 20.88
C LEU A 111 -2.74 8.47 21.08
N ASN A 112 -3.71 8.92 21.88
CA ASN A 112 -3.87 10.33 22.23
C ASN A 112 -2.63 10.89 22.95
N ASP A 113 -2.08 10.16 23.91
CA ASP A 113 -0.85 10.57 24.61
C ASP A 113 0.30 10.78 23.61
N ARG A 114 0.51 9.82 22.70
CA ARG A 114 1.65 9.81 21.78
C ARG A 114 1.54 10.82 20.64
N PHE A 115 0.37 10.98 20.05
CA PHE A 115 0.18 11.80 18.86
C PHE A 115 -0.38 13.19 19.15
N ILE A 116 -1.01 13.40 20.30
CA ILE A 116 -1.66 14.66 20.66
C ILE A 116 -0.95 15.32 21.84
N VAL A 117 -0.95 14.68 23.02
CA VAL A 117 -0.48 15.29 24.28
C VAL A 117 1.01 15.60 24.23
N ARG A 118 1.85 14.61 23.90
CA ARG A 118 3.31 14.79 23.87
C ARG A 118 3.78 15.73 22.76
N GLU A 119 3.04 15.79 21.67
CA GLU A 119 3.30 16.70 20.56
C GLU A 119 2.68 18.10 20.78
N LYS A 120 2.01 18.30 21.93
CA LYS A 120 1.35 19.55 22.34
C LYS A 120 0.36 20.06 21.30
N LEU A 121 -0.40 19.14 20.71
CA LEU A 121 -1.51 19.46 19.83
C LEU A 121 -2.79 19.68 20.66
N ASP A 122 -3.73 20.41 20.08
CA ASP A 122 -5.09 20.47 20.62
C ASP A 122 -5.80 19.11 20.48
N GLU A 123 -6.90 18.91 21.21
CA GLU A 123 -7.66 17.65 21.18
C GLU A 123 -8.12 17.24 19.77
N SER A 124 -8.26 18.21 18.86
CA SER A 124 -8.59 17.98 17.46
C SER A 124 -7.41 17.47 16.60
N GLY A 125 -6.19 17.46 17.15
CA GLY A 125 -4.97 17.07 16.45
C GLY A 125 -4.76 17.89 15.17
N THR A 126 -5.13 19.18 15.18
CA THR A 126 -5.26 19.99 13.95
C THR A 126 -3.92 20.31 13.29
N ASP A 127 -2.90 20.61 14.09
CA ASP A 127 -1.60 21.06 13.58
C ASP A 127 -0.56 19.92 13.48
N HIS A 128 -0.93 18.85 12.79
CA HIS A 128 -0.03 17.72 12.48
C HIS A 128 1.20 18.14 11.65
N ARG A 129 1.23 19.37 11.12
CA ARG A 129 2.41 19.96 10.46
C ARG A 129 3.56 20.14 11.45
N ARG A 130 3.26 20.30 12.74
CA ARG A 130 4.25 20.39 13.83
C ARG A 130 4.84 19.05 14.26
N TRP A 131 4.26 17.93 13.84
CA TRP A 131 4.82 16.61 14.16
C TRP A 131 6.23 16.48 13.63
N ARG A 132 7.09 15.92 14.47
CA ARG A 132 8.38 15.40 14.04
C ARG A 132 8.15 14.34 12.97
N ARG A 133 9.06 14.27 11.98
CA ARG A 133 8.96 13.32 10.87
C ARG A 133 8.70 11.88 11.33
N ALA A 134 9.40 11.40 12.36
CA ALA A 134 9.19 10.06 12.89
C ALA A 134 7.78 9.79 13.44
N ILE A 135 7.14 10.80 14.05
CA ILE A 135 5.76 10.70 14.56
C ILE A 135 4.78 10.72 13.39
N ARG A 136 4.98 11.62 12.42
CA ARG A 136 4.18 11.65 11.20
C ARG A 136 4.24 10.33 10.44
N ASP A 137 5.44 9.75 10.28
CA ASP A 137 5.63 8.46 9.60
C ASP A 137 4.92 7.32 10.36
N GLN A 138 4.99 7.30 11.70
CA GLN A 138 4.24 6.35 12.54
C GLN A 138 2.73 6.47 12.33
N TYR A 139 2.21 7.70 12.31
CA TYR A 139 0.79 7.96 12.08
C TYR A 139 0.33 7.49 10.71
N ILE A 140 1.06 7.87 9.65
CA ILE A 140 0.75 7.47 8.28
C ILE A 140 0.77 5.95 8.14
N ILE A 141 1.82 5.29 8.64
CA ILE A 141 1.93 3.82 8.57
C ILE A 141 0.79 3.15 9.34
N LEU A 142 0.44 3.65 10.53
CA LEU A 142 -0.67 3.12 11.31
C LEU A 142 -1.99 3.26 10.56
N GLY A 143 -2.28 4.46 10.04
CA GLY A 143 -3.52 4.77 9.34
C GLY A 143 -3.69 3.99 8.05
N VAL A 144 -2.64 3.88 7.24
CA VAL A 144 -2.66 3.13 5.98
C VAL A 144 -2.83 1.62 6.23
N ILE A 145 -2.15 1.05 7.23
CA ILE A 145 -2.34 -0.36 7.57
C ILE A 145 -3.74 -0.59 8.18
N ALA A 146 -4.23 0.36 8.98
CA ALA A 146 -5.56 0.27 9.59
C ALA A 146 -6.69 0.43 8.55
N SER A 147 -6.47 1.18 7.47
CA SER A 147 -7.48 1.40 6.43
C SER A 147 -7.77 0.16 5.58
N GLU A 148 -6.85 -0.82 5.57
CA GLU A 148 -6.85 -1.94 4.64
C GLU A 148 -7.10 -3.28 5.37
N PRO A 149 -8.25 -3.96 5.14
CA PRO A 149 -8.58 -5.22 5.80
C PRO A 149 -7.53 -6.32 5.58
N GLU A 150 -7.05 -6.47 4.34
CA GLU A 150 -6.05 -7.49 3.97
C GLU A 150 -4.59 -7.06 4.23
N GLY A 151 -4.41 -5.82 4.67
CA GLY A 151 -3.10 -5.21 4.90
C GLY A 151 -2.49 -4.57 3.66
N VAL A 152 -1.26 -4.09 3.82
CA VAL A 152 -0.60 -3.20 2.86
C VAL A 152 0.81 -3.67 2.56
N ASN A 153 1.17 -3.68 1.28
CA ASN A 153 2.54 -3.95 0.87
C ASN A 153 3.50 -2.79 1.26
N GLN A 154 4.75 -3.14 1.52
CA GLN A 154 5.76 -2.16 1.91
C GLN A 154 5.98 -1.11 0.82
N GLY A 155 5.92 -1.48 -0.46
CA GLY A 155 6.04 -0.57 -1.59
C GLY A 155 5.06 0.61 -1.50
N ARG A 156 3.78 0.33 -1.20
CA ARG A 156 2.74 1.36 -1.05
C ARG A 156 2.98 2.25 0.16
N LEU A 157 3.35 1.69 1.30
CA LEU A 157 3.70 2.50 2.48
C LEU A 157 4.84 3.47 2.16
N VAL A 158 5.88 2.98 1.50
CA VAL A 158 7.06 3.77 1.15
C VAL A 158 6.74 4.87 0.14
N ARG A 159 5.86 4.58 -0.83
CA ARG A 159 5.35 5.56 -1.79
C ARG A 159 4.56 6.67 -1.10
N ILE A 160 3.67 6.32 -0.18
CA ILE A 160 2.87 7.29 0.59
C ILE A 160 3.76 8.19 1.45
N LEU A 161 4.84 7.65 2.00
CA LEU A 161 5.85 8.42 2.75
C LEU A 161 6.74 9.32 1.86
N GLY A 162 6.59 9.25 0.53
CA GLY A 162 7.35 10.07 -0.42
C GLY A 162 8.84 9.73 -0.47
N ILE A 163 9.23 8.51 -0.07
CA ILE A 163 10.63 8.09 -0.06
C ILE A 163 10.98 7.50 -1.44
N PRO A 164 11.95 8.07 -2.18
CA PRO A 164 12.39 7.50 -3.44
C PRO A 164 13.04 6.13 -3.19
N VAL A 165 12.77 5.15 -4.06
CA VAL A 165 13.26 3.75 -3.92
C VAL A 165 14.02 3.27 -5.16
N ASN A 166 14.47 4.21 -5.97
CA ASN A 166 15.29 4.00 -7.16
C ASN A 166 16.57 3.22 -6.85
N GLU A 167 17.24 3.52 -5.74
CA GLU A 167 18.51 2.91 -5.36
C GLU A 167 18.40 1.94 -4.17
N GLU A 168 19.33 0.99 -4.07
CA GLU A 168 19.33 -0.02 -3.00
C GLU A 168 19.46 0.61 -1.60
N ALA A 169 20.27 1.66 -1.47
CA ALA A 169 20.41 2.42 -0.22
C ALA A 169 19.05 3.01 0.22
N SER A 170 18.32 3.60 -0.72
CA SER A 170 17.00 4.21 -0.46
C SER A 170 15.93 3.15 -0.14
N ARG A 171 15.99 1.97 -0.77
CA ARG A 171 15.15 0.81 -0.40
C ARG A 171 15.40 0.32 1.02
N LYS A 172 16.67 0.20 1.43
CA LYS A 172 17.04 -0.18 2.80
C LYS A 172 16.59 0.86 3.82
N TYR A 173 16.80 2.14 3.51
CA TYR A 173 16.33 3.25 4.32
C TYR A 173 14.80 3.23 4.52
N ALA A 174 14.05 3.04 3.44
CA ALA A 174 12.60 2.96 3.49
C ALA A 174 12.10 1.76 4.32
N ALA A 175 12.71 0.58 4.14
CA ALA A 175 12.41 -0.59 4.96
C ALA A 175 12.68 -0.35 6.46
N ASN A 176 13.77 0.36 6.78
CA ASN A 176 14.12 0.71 8.14
C ASN A 176 13.11 1.69 8.78
N ILE A 177 12.61 2.66 8.03
CA ILE A 177 11.54 3.57 8.50
C ILE A 177 10.29 2.77 8.85
N VAL A 178 9.82 1.91 7.94
CA VAL A 178 8.63 1.09 8.19
C VAL A 178 8.83 0.18 9.39
N ARG A 179 10.01 -0.44 9.51
CA ARG A 179 10.36 -1.28 10.65
C ARG A 179 10.38 -0.49 11.96
N ALA A 180 11.01 0.67 12.00
CA ALA A 180 11.12 1.52 13.18
C ALA A 180 9.74 2.00 13.65
N ALA A 181 8.89 2.44 12.72
CA ALA A 181 7.52 2.83 13.01
C ALA A 181 6.71 1.65 13.58
N LYS A 182 6.77 0.46 12.95
CA LYS A 182 6.09 -0.74 13.47
C LYS A 182 6.57 -1.13 14.87
N ILE A 183 7.86 -1.02 15.16
CA ILE A 183 8.42 -1.28 16.50
C ILE A 183 7.85 -0.28 17.51
N ALA A 184 7.82 1.01 17.18
CA ALA A 184 7.24 2.04 18.04
C ALA A 184 5.75 1.78 18.31
N LEU A 185 4.96 1.53 17.27
CA LEU A 185 3.54 1.22 17.37
C LEU A 185 3.28 -0.06 18.18
N SER A 186 4.12 -1.08 18.02
CA SER A 186 4.01 -2.31 18.83
C SER A 186 4.34 -2.05 20.30
N ARG A 187 5.28 -1.13 20.60
CA ARG A 187 5.55 -0.70 21.98
C ARG A 187 4.36 0.03 22.59
N TYR A 188 3.71 0.91 21.83
CA TYR A 188 2.49 1.59 22.30
C TYR A 188 1.38 0.58 22.57
N ALA A 189 1.20 -0.41 21.70
CA ALA A 189 0.22 -1.47 21.92
C ALA A 189 0.51 -2.27 23.21
N ASN A 190 1.78 -2.56 23.48
CA ASN A 190 2.19 -3.23 24.72
C ASN A 190 1.93 -2.36 25.97
N GLU A 191 2.21 -1.05 25.89
CA GLU A 191 1.90 -0.09 26.97
C GLU A 191 0.39 -0.03 27.25
N ALA A 192 -0.44 -0.17 26.23
CA ALA A 192 -1.89 -0.26 26.33
C ALA A 192 -2.42 -1.63 26.80
N GLY A 193 -1.54 -2.60 27.08
CA GLY A 193 -1.94 -3.95 27.51
C GLY A 193 -2.49 -4.84 26.40
N ILE A 194 -2.18 -4.56 25.13
CA ILE A 194 -2.57 -5.40 23.99
C ILE A 194 -1.63 -6.61 23.89
N GLU A 195 -2.09 -7.75 24.39
CA GLU A 195 -1.37 -9.02 24.33
C GLU A 195 -1.24 -9.56 22.89
N GLY A 196 -0.08 -10.15 22.56
CA GLY A 196 0.20 -10.70 21.23
C GLY A 196 0.62 -9.66 20.17
N GLY A 197 0.60 -8.37 20.51
CA GLY A 197 1.05 -7.27 19.67
C GLY A 197 0.07 -6.87 18.56
N LEU A 198 0.33 -5.70 17.98
CA LEU A 198 -0.61 -5.01 17.07
C LEU A 198 -0.73 -5.67 15.69
N PHE A 199 0.38 -6.17 15.14
CA PHE A 199 0.47 -6.62 13.75
C PHE A 199 0.64 -8.13 13.64
N LYS A 200 0.15 -8.70 12.54
CA LYS A 200 0.50 -10.08 12.12
C LYS A 200 2.00 -10.17 11.78
N PRO A 201 2.61 -11.37 11.89
CA PRO A 201 3.87 -11.64 11.21
C PRO A 201 3.78 -11.22 9.75
N ALA A 202 4.77 -10.48 9.26
CA ALA A 202 4.74 -9.98 7.90
C ALA A 202 4.91 -11.15 6.91
N LYS A 203 4.10 -11.16 5.85
CA LYS A 203 4.21 -12.13 4.74
C LYS A 203 5.02 -11.52 3.60
N GLY A 204 5.76 -12.32 2.84
CA GLY A 204 6.52 -11.85 1.67
C GLY A 204 7.83 -11.12 2.00
N HIS A 205 8.47 -10.57 0.95
CA HIS A 205 9.84 -10.06 1.00
C HIS A 205 10.00 -8.70 0.32
N GLY A 206 10.99 -7.92 0.75
CA GLY A 206 11.30 -6.61 0.18
C GLY A 206 10.10 -5.68 0.17
N VAL A 207 9.83 -5.09 -1.00
CA VAL A 207 8.70 -4.17 -1.23
C VAL A 207 7.34 -4.89 -1.28
N ASN A 208 7.31 -6.19 -1.58
CA ASN A 208 6.10 -7.02 -1.57
C ASN A 208 5.73 -7.52 -0.18
N ARG A 209 6.50 -7.15 0.84
CA ARG A 209 6.19 -7.54 2.22
C ARG A 209 4.88 -6.90 2.67
N VAL A 210 3.91 -7.70 3.09
CA VAL A 210 2.57 -7.26 3.51
C VAL A 210 2.49 -7.11 5.03
N TYR A 211 1.89 -6.02 5.46
CA TYR A 211 1.65 -5.68 6.86
C TYR A 211 0.15 -5.52 7.12
N ALA A 212 -0.36 -6.25 8.12
CA ALA A 212 -1.77 -6.23 8.50
C ALA A 212 -1.92 -6.20 10.02
N PHE A 213 -3.06 -5.70 10.49
CA PHE A 213 -3.46 -5.86 11.89
C PHE A 213 -3.69 -7.32 12.23
N ARG A 214 -3.36 -7.70 13.46
CA ARG A 214 -3.65 -9.03 14.00
C ARG A 214 -5.15 -9.23 14.20
N ASP A 215 -5.79 -8.27 14.82
CA ASP A 215 -7.20 -8.30 15.20
C ASP A 215 -8.01 -7.28 14.39
N GLU A 216 -9.13 -7.73 13.84
CA GLU A 216 -9.99 -6.92 12.97
C GLU A 216 -10.75 -5.85 13.74
N SER A 217 -11.14 -6.13 14.99
CA SER A 217 -11.83 -5.14 15.82
C SER A 217 -10.90 -3.98 16.19
N MET A 218 -9.65 -4.29 16.52
CA MET A 218 -8.60 -3.33 16.81
C MET A 218 -8.21 -2.52 15.57
N ARG A 219 -8.18 -3.16 14.40
CA ARG A 219 -7.98 -2.47 13.11
C ARG A 219 -9.04 -1.40 12.90
N LYS A 220 -10.33 -1.78 12.96
CA LYS A 220 -11.46 -0.87 12.76
C LYS A 220 -11.45 0.26 13.79
N LEU A 221 -11.19 -0.05 15.05
CA LEU A 221 -11.08 0.93 16.13
C LEU A 221 -9.98 1.95 15.86
N THR A 222 -8.79 1.46 15.50
CA THR A 222 -7.64 2.30 15.19
C THR A 222 -7.91 3.18 13.98
N TYR A 223 -8.55 2.63 12.94
CA TYR A 223 -8.90 3.42 11.75
C TYR A 223 -9.90 4.53 12.07
N LYS A 224 -10.90 4.26 12.92
CA LYS A 224 -11.82 5.30 13.41
C LYS A 224 -11.10 6.41 14.16
N TRP A 225 -10.10 6.07 14.98
CA TRP A 225 -9.27 7.06 15.67
C TRP A 225 -8.41 7.89 14.72
N VAL A 226 -7.81 7.25 13.72
CA VAL A 226 -7.10 7.97 12.66
C VAL A 226 -8.03 8.94 11.93
N GLN A 227 -9.27 8.52 11.67
CA GLN A 227 -10.26 9.37 11.04
C GLN A 227 -10.83 10.46 11.95
N SER A 228 -10.61 10.40 13.28
CA SER A 228 -11.08 11.43 14.20
C SER A 228 -10.14 12.62 14.34
N LEU A 229 -8.92 12.53 13.79
CA LEU A 229 -7.96 13.62 13.80
C LEU A 229 -7.90 14.32 12.44
N SER A 230 -7.65 15.62 12.43
CA SER A 230 -7.42 16.36 11.17
C SER A 230 -6.35 15.73 10.28
N ALA A 231 -5.34 15.13 10.93
CA ALA A 231 -4.24 14.44 10.28
C ALA A 231 -4.69 13.26 9.42
N GLY A 232 -5.95 12.81 9.54
CA GLY A 232 -6.58 11.89 8.60
C GLY A 232 -6.49 12.34 7.13
N GLU A 233 -6.29 13.63 6.85
CA GLU A 233 -5.99 14.13 5.50
C GLU A 233 -4.73 13.52 4.87
N LEU A 234 -3.78 13.07 5.71
CA LEU A 234 -2.54 12.40 5.32
C LEU A 234 -2.75 10.95 4.88
N ILE A 235 -3.92 10.38 5.14
CA ILE A 235 -4.19 8.97 4.89
C ILE A 235 -4.95 8.84 3.56
N PRO A 236 -4.42 8.09 2.58
CA PRO A 236 -5.12 7.79 1.34
C PRO A 236 -6.48 7.15 1.57
N GLU A 237 -7.32 7.19 0.53
CA GLU A 237 -8.46 6.29 0.45
C GLU A 237 -8.02 4.81 0.38
N PRO A 238 -8.78 3.90 1.01
CA PRO A 238 -8.53 2.46 0.91
C PRO A 238 -8.66 1.95 -0.53
N LEU A 239 -7.87 0.93 -0.88
CA LEU A 239 -8.00 0.24 -2.16
C LEU A 239 -9.31 -0.57 -2.15
N GLY A 240 -10.21 -0.25 -3.09
CA GLY A 240 -11.52 -0.89 -3.17
C GLY A 240 -12.62 -0.19 -2.36
N GLY A 241 -12.41 1.06 -1.91
CA GLY A 241 -13.48 1.90 -1.37
C GLY A 241 -14.53 2.22 -2.44
N SER A 242 -15.58 1.41 -2.52
CA SER A 242 -16.89 1.92 -2.93
C SER A 242 -17.42 2.78 -1.79
N GLN A 243 -17.93 3.97 -2.12
CA GLN A 243 -18.82 4.69 -1.23
C GLN A 243 -20.07 3.83 -1.04
N ASP A 244 -20.21 3.19 0.11
CA ASP A 244 -21.49 2.74 0.65
C ASP A 244 -21.61 3.25 2.09
#